data_AF-A0A520HJF8-F1
#
_entry.id   AF-A0A520HJF8-F1
#
_cell.length_a   1.000
_cell.length_b   1.000
_cell.length_c   1.000
_cell.angle_alpha   90.00
_cell.angle_beta   90.00
_cell.angle_gamma   90.00
#
_symmetry.space_group_name_H-M   'P 1'
#
loop_
_entity.id
_entity.type
_entity.pdbx_description
1 polymer ?
#
loop_
_entity_poly.entity_id
_entity_poly.type
_entity_poly.pdbx_seq_one_letter_code
_entity_poly.pdbx_strand_id
1 'polypeptide(L)' 'MATIQIEISEIPHGHGLSFKKGISDGILDCRDHEETPHHTHSASYERGLVVGAALKREIAKHVK' A
#
# COMPACT_ATOMS: atom_id res chain seq x y z
N MET A 1 8.50 9.54 20.73
CA MET A 1 8.20 9.30 19.30
C MET A 1 7.29 8.08 19.23
N ALA A 2 6.27 8.12 18.39
CA ALA A 2 5.42 6.94 18.14
C ALA A 2 6.04 6.10 17.02
N THR A 3 5.94 4.78 17.12
CA THR A 3 6.40 3.82 16.10
C THR A 3 5.21 3.02 15.63
N ILE A 4 5.00 2.97 14.31
CA ILE A 4 3.96 2.14 13.69
C ILE A 4 4.67 0.94 13.06
N GLN A 5 4.22 -0.27 13.41
CA GLN A 5 4.70 -1.52 12.81
C GLN A 5 3.59 -2.10 11.94
N ILE A 6 3.94 -2.53 10.73
CA ILE A 6 3.02 -3.21 9.82
C ILE A 6 3.71 -4.45 9.28
N GLU A 7 3.03 -5.58 9.38
CA GLU A 7 3.46 -6.83 8.78
C GLU A 7 3.08 -6.85 7.30
N ILE A 8 4.05 -7.16 6.45
CA ILE A 8 3.83 -7.37 5.01
C ILE A 8 4.33 -8.76 4.63
N SER A 9 3.54 -9.46 3.80
CA SER A 9 3.99 -10.72 3.20
C SER A 9 5.09 -10.48 2.18
N GLU A 10 5.81 -11.54 1.82
CA GLU A 10 6.86 -11.48 0.80
C GLU A 10 6.31 -10.93 -0.54
N ILE A 11 7.07 -9.99 -1.12
CA ILE A 11 6.74 -9.36 -2.39
C ILE A 11 7.57 -10.04 -3.48
N PRO A 12 6.95 -10.65 -4.50
CA PRO A 12 7.69 -11.27 -5.59
C PRO A 12 8.65 -10.31 -6.29
N HIS A 13 9.78 -10.84 -6.76
CA HIS A 13 10.75 -10.05 -7.51
C HIS A 13 10.11 -9.38 -8.73
N GLY A 14 10.40 -8.09 -8.95
CA GLY A 14 9.78 -7.29 -10.03
C GLY A 14 8.42 -6.67 -9.70
N HIS A 15 7.76 -7.07 -8.61
CA HIS A 15 6.43 -6.54 -8.23
C HIS A 15 6.49 -5.37 -7.25
N GLY A 16 7.69 -4.98 -6.80
CA GLY A 16 7.88 -3.95 -5.78
C GLY A 16 7.29 -2.59 -6.16
N LEU A 17 7.32 -2.21 -7.44
CA LEU A 17 6.75 -0.94 -7.89
C LEU A 17 5.22 -0.91 -7.74
N SER A 18 4.53 -1.95 -8.22
CA SER A 18 3.07 -2.05 -8.11
C SER A 18 2.61 -2.07 -6.66
N PHE A 19 3.32 -2.80 -5.79
CA PHE A 19 3.05 -2.82 -4.36
C PHE A 19 3.18 -1.43 -3.71
N LYS A 20 4.26 -0.69 -3.99
CA LYS A 20 4.47 0.67 -3.46
C LYS A 20 3.40 1.66 -3.95
N LYS A 21 3.00 1.54 -5.23
CA LYS A 21 1.89 2.34 -5.79
C LYS A 21 0.58 2.08 -5.06
N GLY A 22 0.27 0.81 -4.79
CA GLY A 22 -0.90 0.43 -3.99
C GLY A 22 -0.86 1.05 -2.59
N ILE A 23 0.30 0.99 -1.92
CA ILE A 23 0.46 1.64 -0.60
C ILE A 23 0.16 3.14 -0.69
N SER A 24 0.72 3.83 -1.68
CA SER A 24 0.50 5.26 -1.87
C SER A 24 -0.99 5.60 -2.01
N ASP A 25 -1.68 4.89 -2.91
CA ASP A 25 -3.11 5.07 -3.15
C ASP A 25 -3.95 4.76 -1.90
N GLY A 26 -3.59 3.69 -1.17
CA GLY A 26 -4.28 3.30 0.05
C GLY A 26 -4.12 4.29 1.21
N ILE A 27 -2.96 4.96 1.30
CA ILE A 27 -2.72 6.01 2.29
C ILE A 27 -3.54 7.27 1.95
N LEU A 28 -3.57 7.64 0.67
CA LEU A 28 -4.18 8.88 0.20
C LEU A 28 -5.68 8.76 -0.12
N ASP A 29 -6.24 7.55 -0.05
CA ASP A 29 -7.65 7.27 -0.38
C ASP A 29 -8.01 7.61 -1.83
N CYS A 30 -7.08 7.36 -2.74
CA CYS A 30 -7.26 7.56 -4.19
C CYS A 30 -6.97 6.26 -4.96
N ARG A 31 -7.07 6.34 -6.29
CA ARG A 31 -6.82 5.22 -7.23
C ARG A 31 -5.98 5.66 -8.43
N ASP A 32 -5.13 6.66 -8.23
CA ASP A 32 -4.37 7.30 -9.31
C ASP A 32 -3.42 6.35 -10.03
N HIS A 33 -3.01 5.27 -9.37
CA HIS A 33 -2.10 4.28 -9.93
C HIS A 33 -2.78 2.97 -10.34
N GLU A 34 -4.10 2.84 -10.23
CA GLU A 34 -4.83 1.58 -10.47
C GLU A 34 -4.68 1.04 -11.90
N GLU A 35 -4.60 1.93 -12.90
CA GLU A 35 -4.45 1.56 -14.31
C GLU A 35 -2.99 1.25 -14.71
N THR A 36 -2.03 1.53 -13.84
CA THR A 36 -0.61 1.45 -14.15
C THR A 36 0.07 0.09 -13.97
N PRO A 37 -0.43 -0.89 -13.19
CA PRO A 37 0.18 -2.20 -13.11
C PRO A 37 -0.08 -2.98 -14.39
N HIS A 38 0.93 -3.70 -14.88
CA HIS A 38 0.66 -4.84 -15.77
C HIS A 38 -0.28 -5.83 -15.07
N HIS A 39 -1.14 -6.48 -15.83
CA HIS A 39 -2.12 -7.48 -15.36
C HIS A 39 -1.52 -8.55 -14.42
N THR A 40 -0.26 -8.93 -14.60
CA THR A 40 0.47 -9.88 -13.74
C THR A 40 0.83 -9.31 -12.36
N HIS A 41 0.83 -7.98 -12.20
CA HIS A 41 1.24 -7.28 -10.99
C HIS A 41 0.07 -6.61 -10.25
N SER A 42 -1.16 -6.71 -10.76
CA SER A 42 -2.38 -6.15 -10.15
C SER A 42 -2.61 -6.68 -8.73
N ALA A 43 -2.41 -7.98 -8.50
CA ALA A 43 -2.49 -8.56 -7.16
C ALA A 43 -1.46 -7.98 -6.17
N SER A 44 -0.31 -7.52 -6.64
CA SER A 44 0.66 -6.83 -5.78
C SER A 44 0.24 -5.39 -5.49
N TYR A 45 -0.37 -4.70 -6.44
CA TYR A 45 -0.99 -3.39 -6.21
C TYR A 45 -2.12 -3.47 -5.19
N GLU A 46 -3.04 -4.43 -5.33
CA GLU A 46 -4.14 -4.66 -4.39
C GLU A 46 -3.65 -4.96 -2.97
N ARG A 47 -2.62 -5.79 -2.82
CA ARG A 47 -1.97 -6.01 -1.52
C ARG A 47 -1.40 -4.72 -0.93
N GLY A 48 -0.78 -3.89 -1.78
CA GLY A 48 -0.29 -2.57 -1.39
C GLY A 48 -1.40 -1.67 -0.87
N LEU A 49 -2.56 -1.63 -1.55
CA LEU A 49 -3.73 -0.84 -1.12
C LEU A 49 -4.21 -1.20 0.28
N VAL A 50 -4.30 -2.50 0.57
CA VAL A 50 -4.71 -3.00 1.90
C VAL A 50 -3.73 -2.53 2.98
N VAL A 51 -2.44 -2.65 2.71
CA VAL A 51 -1.36 -2.20 3.60
C VAL A 51 -1.41 -0.67 3.81
N GLY A 52 -1.58 0.10 2.73
CA GLY A 52 -1.70 1.56 2.79
C GLY A 52 -2.91 2.02 3.61
N ALA A 53 -4.06 1.37 3.41
CA ALA A 53 -5.27 1.65 4.19
C ALA A 53 -5.11 1.30 5.68
N ALA A 54 -4.41 0.22 6.01
CA ALA A 54 -4.06 -0.10 7.39
C ALA A 54 -3.14 0.96 8.00
N LEU A 55 -2.11 1.39 7.26
CA LEU A 55 -1.19 2.45 7.71
C LEU A 55 -1.91 3.77 7.95
N LYS A 56 -2.82 4.18 7.06
CA LYS A 56 -3.66 5.37 7.23
C LYS A 56 -4.41 5.34 8.55
N ARG A 57 -5.02 4.20 8.90
CA ARG A 57 -5.76 4.04 10.18
C ARG A 57 -4.84 4.15 11.38
N GLU A 58 -3.65 3.56 11.34
CA GLU A 58 -2.68 3.68 12.44
C GLU A 58 -2.16 5.11 12.60
N ILE A 59 -1.86 5.80 11.49
CA ILE A 59 -1.47 7.22 11.52
C ILE A 59 -2.59 8.07 12.15
N ALA A 60 -3.85 7.84 11.77
CA ALA A 60 -4.99 8.59 12.28
C ALA A 60 -5.15 8.51 13.81
N LYS A 61 -4.73 7.41 14.45
CA LYS A 61 -4.73 7.28 15.92
C LYS A 61 -3.73 8.22 16.61
N HIS A 62 -2.76 8.74 15.88
CA HIS A 62 -1.69 9.60 16.39
C HIS A 62 -1.82 11.07 15.97
N VAL A 63 -2.72 11.38 15.03
CA VAL A 63 -3.05 12.75 14.64
C VAL A 63 -4.11 13.28 15.61
N LYS A 64 -3.88 14.50 16.14
CA LYS A 64 -4.80 15.20 17.06
C LYS A 64 -5.58 16.27 16.33
#